data_AF-A0A2G6I048-F1
#
_entry.id   AF-A0A2G6I048-F1
#
_cell.length_a   1.000
_cell.length_b   1.000
_cell.length_c   1.000
_cell.angle_alpha   90.00
_cell.angle_beta   90.00
_cell.angle_gamma   90.00
#
_symmetry.space_group_name_H-M   'P 1'
#
loop_
_entity.id
_entity.type
_entity.pdbx_description
1 polymer ?
#
loop_
_entity_poly.entity_id
_entity_poly.type
_entity_poly.pdbx_seq_one_letter_code
_entity_poly.pdbx_strand_id
1 'polypeptide(L)'
;MIIGSFIRRPAVAVPALLLLFFSVTAGTVSAEKLSGNANSEQSNLSASIIIVGPGDPIYTYWGHIGIAIEDSETGEDNFYDFGNFSFYSDNFFKDFILGRMLYLGMKAPTELFLNYHLTLNRNLTVYPLYMGNAELRRMQERLEWWVRPENQEYLYDYYYQNCSTIIRDVLDEAIGGALREATENTMTP
;
A
#
# COMPACT_ATOMS: atom_id res chain seq x y z
N MET A 1 -73.30 -33.45 1.75
CA MET A 1 -73.31 -32.14 2.43
C MET A 1 -71.86 -31.72 2.58
N ILE A 2 -71.32 -30.68 1.94
CA ILE A 2 -71.82 -29.64 1.04
C ILE A 2 -70.56 -29.13 0.29
N ILE A 3 -70.65 -29.03 -1.06
CA ILE A 3 -70.12 -27.97 -1.97
C ILE A 3 -68.60 -27.68 -1.89
N GLY A 4 -67.75 -27.81 -2.92
CA GLY A 4 -67.94 -27.60 -4.36
C GLY A 4 -67.52 -26.17 -4.75
N SER A 5 -66.26 -25.92 -5.15
CA SER A 5 -65.96 -24.76 -6.00
C SER A 5 -64.72 -24.96 -6.87
N PHE A 6 -64.99 -25.28 -8.13
CA PHE A 6 -64.16 -24.93 -9.27
C PHE A 6 -63.97 -23.42 -9.33
N ILE A 7 -62.73 -22.94 -9.47
CA ILE A 7 -62.47 -21.63 -10.08
C ILE A 7 -61.36 -21.79 -11.11
N ARG A 8 -61.75 -21.62 -12.37
CA ARG A 8 -60.89 -21.57 -13.56
C ARG A 8 -59.87 -20.43 -13.40
N ARG A 9 -58.59 -20.71 -13.66
CA ARG A 9 -57.57 -19.69 -13.86
C ARG A 9 -57.87 -18.93 -15.17
N PRO A 10 -58.02 -17.58 -15.15
CA PRO A 10 -58.10 -16.81 -16.38
C PRO A 10 -56.70 -16.67 -17.00
N ALA A 11 -56.66 -16.69 -18.33
CA ALA A 11 -55.46 -16.50 -19.12
C ALA A 11 -55.10 -15.01 -19.22
N VAL A 12 -53.80 -14.75 -19.02
CA VAL A 12 -52.91 -13.80 -19.71
C VAL A 12 -53.39 -12.35 -19.91
N ALA A 13 -52.65 -11.43 -19.28
CA ALA A 13 -52.11 -10.26 -19.94
C ALA A 13 -50.76 -9.92 -19.29
N VAL A 14 -49.65 -10.23 -19.97
CA VAL A 14 -48.31 -9.78 -19.57
C VAL A 14 -48.20 -8.32 -20.00
N PRO A 15 -48.05 -7.35 -19.08
CA PRO A 15 -47.84 -5.97 -19.49
C PRO A 15 -46.45 -5.87 -20.10
N ALA A 16 -46.39 -5.35 -21.33
CA ALA A 16 -45.15 -5.06 -22.03
C ALA A 16 -44.32 -4.08 -21.19
N LEU A 17 -43.21 -4.57 -20.63
CA LEU A 17 -42.22 -3.75 -19.94
C LEU A 17 -41.48 -2.93 -20.99
N LEU A 18 -41.81 -1.64 -21.07
CA LEU A 18 -41.07 -0.65 -21.86
C LEU A 18 -39.65 -0.54 -21.30
N LEU A 19 -38.69 -1.20 -21.96
CA LEU A 19 -37.27 -0.99 -21.73
C LEU A 19 -36.90 0.40 -22.26
N LEU A 20 -36.79 1.36 -21.35
CA LEU A 20 -36.12 2.63 -21.59
C LEU A 20 -34.63 2.33 -21.85
N PHE A 21 -34.23 2.34 -23.12
CA PHE A 21 -32.82 2.39 -23.50
C PHE A 21 -32.26 3.76 -23.09
N PHE A 22 -31.59 3.82 -21.94
CA PHE A 22 -30.68 4.94 -21.67
C PHE A 22 -29.52 4.81 -22.65
N SER A 23 -29.50 5.65 -23.68
CA SER A 23 -28.34 5.79 -24.55
C SER A 23 -27.23 6.42 -23.71
N VAL A 24 -26.35 5.59 -23.17
CA VAL A 24 -25.05 6.06 -22.66
C VAL A 24 -24.27 6.49 -23.88
N THR A 25 -24.24 7.80 -24.14
CA THR A 25 -23.24 8.37 -25.03
C THR A 25 -21.90 8.10 -24.39
N ALA A 26 -21.16 7.13 -24.94
CA ALA A 26 -19.75 6.92 -24.63
C ALA A 26 -19.00 8.18 -25.07
N GLY A 27 -18.90 9.14 -24.15
CA GLY A 27 -17.93 10.22 -24.28
C GLY A 27 -16.57 9.55 -24.31
N THR A 28 -15.86 9.70 -25.43
CA THR A 28 -14.46 9.32 -25.53
C THR A 28 -13.67 10.24 -24.62
N VAL A 29 -13.51 9.84 -23.36
CA VAL A 29 -12.48 10.41 -22.51
C VAL A 29 -11.17 9.95 -23.13
N SER A 30 -10.49 10.87 -23.82
CA SER A 30 -9.08 10.67 -24.13
C SER A 30 -8.36 10.47 -22.81
N ALA A 31 -7.93 9.25 -22.55
CA ALA A 31 -6.91 8.99 -21.56
C ALA A 31 -5.65 9.71 -22.07
N GLU A 32 -5.45 10.96 -21.64
CA GLU A 32 -4.14 11.56 -21.73
C GLU A 32 -3.21 10.69 -20.92
N LYS A 33 -2.36 10.02 -21.68
CA LYS A 33 -1.28 9.16 -21.25
C LYS A 33 -0.45 9.96 -20.25
N LEU A 34 -0.59 9.66 -18.95
CA LEU A 34 0.46 9.92 -17.94
C LEU A 34 1.65 9.01 -18.27
N SER A 35 2.24 9.23 -19.45
CA SER A 35 3.55 8.71 -19.79
C SER A 35 4.51 9.78 -19.28
N GLY A 36 4.85 9.69 -17.99
CA GLY A 36 6.17 10.12 -17.59
C GLY A 36 7.17 9.52 -18.57
N ASN A 37 8.17 10.31 -18.99
CA ASN A 37 9.23 9.85 -19.88
C ASN A 37 9.99 8.70 -19.22
N ALA A 38 9.47 7.48 -19.35
CA ALA A 38 10.23 6.26 -19.22
C ALA A 38 11.13 6.17 -20.46
N ASN A 39 12.14 7.05 -20.52
CA ASN A 39 13.34 6.72 -21.27
C ASN A 39 13.88 5.47 -20.60
N SER A 40 13.66 4.34 -21.27
CA SER A 40 14.10 3.01 -20.85
C SER A 40 15.61 2.88 -20.99
N GLU A 41 16.37 3.74 -20.34
CA GLU A 41 17.66 3.30 -19.83
C GLU A 41 17.33 2.19 -18.84
N GLN A 42 17.85 0.99 -19.07
CA GLN A 42 17.62 -0.11 -18.16
C GLN A 42 18.16 0.29 -16.79
N SER A 43 17.27 0.44 -15.80
CA SER A 43 17.66 0.75 -14.43
C SER A 43 18.54 -0.36 -13.90
N ASN A 44 19.67 -0.01 -13.27
CA ASN A 44 20.38 -0.97 -12.42
C ASN A 44 19.60 -1.25 -11.12
N LEU A 45 18.63 -0.39 -10.78
CA LEU A 45 17.77 -0.53 -9.61
C LEU A 45 16.46 -1.22 -9.97
N SER A 46 16.03 -2.16 -9.13
CA SER A 46 14.66 -2.68 -9.11
C SER A 46 14.05 -2.41 -7.73
N ALA A 47 12.73 -2.27 -7.65
CA ALA A 47 12.07 -2.04 -6.37
C ALA A 47 10.73 -2.76 -6.27
N SER A 48 10.34 -3.09 -5.05
CA SER A 48 9.03 -3.66 -4.74
C SER A 48 8.50 -3.18 -3.39
N ILE A 49 7.19 -3.10 -3.26
CA ILE A 49 6.53 -2.97 -1.96
C ILE A 49 6.31 -4.39 -1.44
N ILE A 50 6.67 -4.62 -0.18
CA ILE A 50 6.40 -5.89 0.49
C ILE A 50 5.41 -5.62 1.61
N ILE A 51 4.28 -6.33 1.57
CA ILE A 51 3.25 -6.30 2.59
C ILE A 51 3.31 -7.61 3.37
N VAL A 52 3.43 -7.47 4.69
CA VAL A 52 3.31 -8.57 5.65
C VAL A 52 1.88 -8.57 6.19
N GLY A 53 1.18 -9.68 6.02
CA GLY A 53 -0.15 -9.87 6.60
C GLY A 53 -0.14 -9.88 8.13
N PRO A 54 -1.32 -9.84 8.79
CA PRO A 54 -1.49 -9.89 10.25
C PRO A 54 -0.76 -11.05 10.95
N GLY A 55 -0.54 -10.92 12.25
CA GLY A 55 -0.21 -12.07 13.08
C GLY A 55 -0.49 -11.84 14.55
N ASP A 56 -0.10 -12.83 15.37
CA ASP A 56 -0.73 -13.05 16.66
C ASP A 56 -0.46 -11.96 17.72
N PRO A 57 0.79 -11.45 17.89
CA PRO A 57 1.02 -10.39 18.85
C PRO A 57 0.33 -9.08 18.44
N ILE A 58 -0.26 -8.39 19.42
CA ILE A 58 -1.08 -7.18 19.18
C ILE A 58 -0.36 -6.10 18.37
N TYR A 59 0.94 -5.92 18.58
CA TYR A 59 1.75 -4.93 17.87
C TYR A 59 2.02 -5.30 16.40
N THR A 60 1.63 -6.49 15.96
CA THR A 60 1.75 -6.95 14.56
C THR A 60 0.40 -7.23 13.92
N TYR A 61 -0.70 -6.93 14.62
CA TYR A 61 -2.05 -7.35 14.25
C TYR A 61 -2.54 -6.75 12.94
N TRP A 62 -2.11 -5.53 12.62
CA TRP A 62 -2.48 -4.84 11.37
C TRP A 62 -1.55 -5.16 10.20
N GLY A 63 -0.57 -6.05 10.40
CA GLY A 63 0.45 -6.32 9.40
C GLY A 63 1.54 -5.26 9.37
N HIS A 64 2.30 -5.25 8.28
CA HIS A 64 3.42 -4.34 8.07
C HIS A 64 3.66 -4.08 6.57
N ILE A 65 4.30 -2.97 6.24
CA ILE A 65 4.64 -2.58 4.87
C ILE A 65 6.03 -1.94 4.85
N GLY A 66 6.81 -2.28 3.83
CA GLY A 66 8.07 -1.60 3.51
C GLY A 66 8.41 -1.69 2.03
N ILE A 67 9.57 -1.17 1.66
CA ILE A 67 10.09 -1.19 0.29
C ILE A 67 11.36 -2.03 0.26
N ALA A 68 11.48 -2.95 -0.70
CA ALA A 68 12.74 -3.56 -1.06
C ALA A 68 13.32 -2.85 -2.30
N ILE A 69 14.63 -2.57 -2.27
CA ILE A 69 15.39 -2.09 -3.42
C ILE A 69 16.58 -3.03 -3.65
N GLU A 70 16.70 -3.48 -4.88
CA GLU A 70 17.86 -4.23 -5.38
C GLU A 70 18.65 -3.33 -6.34
N ASP A 71 19.96 -3.26 -6.14
CA ASP A 71 20.92 -2.61 -7.01
C ASP A 71 21.84 -3.65 -7.66
N SER A 72 21.59 -3.92 -8.93
CA SER A 72 22.37 -4.88 -9.73
C SER A 72 23.83 -4.46 -9.99
N GLU A 73 24.18 -3.18 -9.79
CA GLU A 73 25.55 -2.69 -9.97
C GLU A 73 26.42 -2.98 -8.75
N THR A 74 25.86 -2.81 -7.54
CA THR A 74 26.55 -3.03 -6.27
C THR A 74 26.31 -4.43 -5.69
N GLY A 75 25.23 -5.09 -6.12
CA GLY A 75 24.72 -6.34 -5.55
C GLY A 75 23.97 -6.15 -4.23
N GLU A 76 23.65 -4.91 -3.84
CA GLU A 76 22.87 -4.65 -2.63
C GLU A 76 21.39 -4.95 -2.84
N ASP A 77 20.79 -5.70 -1.92
CA ASP A 77 19.35 -5.96 -1.90
C ASP A 77 18.82 -5.78 -0.46
N ASN A 78 18.16 -4.65 -0.23
CA ASN A 78 17.77 -4.22 1.10
C ASN A 78 16.27 -3.93 1.18
N PHE A 79 15.65 -4.44 2.23
CA PHE A 79 14.32 -4.09 2.68
C PHE A 79 14.40 -2.98 3.72
N TYR A 80 13.66 -1.90 3.48
CA TYR A 80 13.55 -0.73 4.33
C TYR A 80 12.26 -0.82 5.14
N ASP A 81 12.42 -0.76 6.45
CA ASP A 81 11.41 -1.05 7.46
C ASP A 81 11.25 0.12 8.43
N PHE A 82 10.00 0.56 8.58
CA PHE A 82 9.61 1.65 9.48
C PHE A 82 8.62 1.18 10.56
N GLY A 83 8.70 -0.07 10.98
CA GLY A 83 7.83 -0.68 12.00
C GLY A 83 8.56 -1.07 13.27
N ASN A 84 9.83 -0.71 13.41
CA ASN A 84 10.70 -1.17 14.48
C ASN A 84 10.62 -0.26 15.71
N PHE A 85 10.57 -0.85 16.90
CA PHE A 85 10.58 -0.14 18.17
C PHE A 85 11.20 -1.00 19.27
N SER A 86 11.62 -0.37 20.38
CA SER A 86 12.20 -1.08 21.53
C SER A 86 11.19 -1.32 22.64
N PHE A 87 11.05 -2.58 23.07
CA PHE A 87 10.29 -2.97 24.26
C PHE A 87 11.01 -2.63 25.57
N TYR A 88 12.31 -2.32 25.51
CA TYR A 88 13.15 -2.07 26.68
C TYR A 88 13.24 -0.59 27.06
N SER A 89 12.35 0.26 26.53
CA SER A 89 12.24 1.62 27.03
C SER A 89 11.70 1.60 28.46
N ASP A 90 12.28 2.42 29.34
CA ASP A 90 11.92 2.46 30.77
C ASP A 90 10.42 2.71 31.03
N ASN A 91 9.69 3.23 30.03
CA ASN A 91 8.28 3.61 30.12
C ASN A 91 7.39 3.00 29.02
N PHE A 92 7.79 1.89 28.38
CA PHE A 92 7.09 1.29 27.21
C PHE A 92 5.55 1.37 27.27
N PHE A 93 4.91 0.80 28.30
CA PHE A 93 3.44 0.75 28.39
C PHE A 93 2.82 2.15 28.54
N LYS A 94 3.48 3.05 29.26
CA LYS A 94 3.02 4.43 29.45
C LYS A 94 3.14 5.19 28.13
N ASP A 95 4.26 5.09 27.45
CA ASP A 95 4.49 5.78 26.17
C ASP A 95 3.58 5.21 25.07
N PHE A 96 3.32 3.90 25.10
CA PHE A 96 2.33 3.25 24.22
C PHE A 96 0.92 3.79 24.44
N ILE A 97 0.43 3.82 25.69
CA ILE A 97 -0.91 4.35 26.00
C ILE A 97 -1.03 5.84 25.68
N LEU A 98 0.06 6.60 25.85
CA LEU A 98 0.11 8.03 25.55
C LEU A 98 0.36 8.33 24.07
N GLY A 99 0.62 7.32 23.23
CA GLY A 99 0.94 7.49 21.81
C GLY A 99 2.25 8.22 21.54
N ARG A 100 3.28 8.01 22.38
CA ARG A 100 4.59 8.69 22.31
C ARG A 100 5.73 7.70 22.08
N MET A 101 5.48 6.69 21.27
CA MET A 101 6.47 5.65 21.00
C MET A 101 7.52 6.14 20.01
N LEU A 102 8.79 5.96 20.36
CA LEU A 102 9.89 6.13 19.41
C LEU A 102 10.03 4.87 18.57
N TYR A 103 10.02 5.07 17.26
CA TYR A 103 10.23 4.03 16.25
C TYR A 103 11.53 4.29 15.49
N LEU A 104 12.00 3.25 14.81
CA LEU A 104 13.24 3.22 14.06
C LEU A 104 12.95 2.89 12.59
N GLY A 105 13.52 3.69 11.69
CA GLY A 105 13.77 3.32 10.32
C GLY A 105 15.00 2.44 10.22
N MET A 106 14.86 1.21 9.76
CA MET A 106 15.98 0.27 9.61
C MET A 106 16.01 -0.29 8.20
N LYS A 107 17.16 -0.84 7.79
CA LYS A 107 17.26 -1.70 6.62
C LYS A 107 17.89 -3.04 6.97
N ALA A 108 17.48 -4.08 6.26
CA ALA A 108 18.03 -5.42 6.37
C ALA A 108 18.06 -6.09 4.99
N PRO A 109 18.91 -7.10 4.76
CA PRO A 109 18.86 -7.88 3.52
C PRO A 109 17.46 -8.43 3.26
N THR A 110 16.91 -8.18 2.07
CA THR A 110 15.52 -8.53 1.74
C THR A 110 15.23 -10.01 1.97
N GLU A 111 16.16 -10.88 1.55
CA GLU A 111 16.05 -12.32 1.75
C GLU A 111 15.91 -12.70 3.23
N LEU A 112 16.70 -12.08 4.11
CA LEU A 112 16.63 -12.36 5.55
C LEU A 112 15.30 -11.92 6.15
N PHE A 113 14.79 -10.76 5.74
CA PHE A 113 13.49 -10.25 6.17
C PHE A 113 12.36 -11.21 5.75
N LEU A 114 12.35 -11.62 4.48
CA LEU A 114 11.36 -12.55 3.93
C LEU A 114 11.41 -13.90 4.65
N ASN A 115 12.59 -14.50 4.77
CA ASN A 115 12.77 -15.79 5.42
C ASN A 115 12.32 -15.76 6.88
N TYR A 116 12.65 -14.72 7.64
CA TYR A 116 12.18 -14.56 9.01
C TYR A 116 10.64 -14.58 9.08
N HIS A 117 9.95 -13.82 8.24
CA HIS A 117 8.50 -13.75 8.25
C HIS A 117 7.82 -15.05 7.77
N LEU A 118 8.45 -15.77 6.85
CA LEU A 118 8.00 -17.11 6.44
C LEU A 118 8.09 -18.10 7.61
N THR A 119 9.14 -18.06 8.43
CA THR A 119 9.24 -18.94 9.62
C THR A 119 8.16 -18.64 10.66
N LEU A 120 7.63 -17.42 10.68
CA LEU A 120 6.51 -17.01 11.52
C LEU A 120 5.14 -17.36 10.92
N ASN A 121 5.08 -18.08 9.79
CA ASN A 121 3.87 -18.39 9.03
C ASN A 121 3.06 -17.14 8.65
N ARG A 122 3.75 -16.01 8.40
CA ARG A 122 3.10 -14.78 7.96
C ARG A 122 2.84 -14.83 6.46
N ASN A 123 1.70 -14.28 6.04
CA ASN A 123 1.42 -14.06 4.62
C ASN A 123 2.29 -12.90 4.11
N LEU A 124 2.93 -13.07 2.95
CA LEU A 124 3.77 -12.06 2.32
C LEU A 124 3.23 -11.79 0.91
N THR A 125 3.00 -10.52 0.59
CA THR A 125 2.62 -10.08 -0.75
C THR A 125 3.65 -9.09 -1.27
N VAL A 126 4.15 -9.33 -2.48
CA VAL A 126 5.17 -8.51 -3.14
C VAL A 126 4.56 -7.83 -4.36
N TYR A 127 4.66 -6.51 -4.41
CA TYR A 127 4.19 -5.69 -5.52
C TYR A 127 5.40 -5.02 -6.20
N PRO A 128 5.79 -5.45 -7.41
CA PRO A 128 6.86 -4.79 -8.15
C PRO A 128 6.46 -3.35 -8.49
N LEU A 129 7.41 -2.42 -8.36
CA LEU A 129 7.25 -1.02 -8.71
C LEU A 129 7.87 -0.74 -10.08
N TYR A 130 7.04 -0.28 -11.03
CA TYR A 130 7.49 0.09 -12.37
C TYR A 130 7.69 1.60 -12.45
N MET A 131 8.90 2.04 -12.15
CA MET A 131 9.30 3.46 -12.06
C MET A 131 10.53 3.71 -12.94
N GLY A 132 10.73 4.95 -13.38
CA GLY A 132 11.92 5.34 -14.13
C GLY A 132 13.17 5.42 -13.26
N ASN A 133 14.37 5.30 -13.86
CA ASN A 133 15.65 5.26 -13.13
C ASN A 133 15.84 6.46 -12.19
N ALA A 134 15.46 7.66 -12.64
CA ALA A 134 15.57 8.87 -11.85
C ALA A 134 14.61 8.88 -10.65
N GLU A 135 13.45 8.23 -10.75
CA GLU A 135 12.49 8.07 -9.65
C GLU A 135 12.99 7.03 -8.65
N LEU A 136 13.49 5.88 -9.15
CA LEU A 136 14.08 4.83 -8.31
C LEU A 136 15.30 5.32 -7.52
N ARG A 137 16.20 6.09 -8.15
CA ARG A 137 17.35 6.68 -7.43
C ARG A 137 16.90 7.66 -6.34
N ARG A 138 15.93 8.54 -6.64
CA ARG A 138 15.37 9.47 -5.63
C ARG A 138 14.75 8.71 -4.46
N MET A 139 14.01 7.65 -4.75
CA MET A 139 13.44 6.77 -3.72
C MET A 139 14.52 6.12 -2.86
N GLN A 140 15.56 5.55 -3.47
CA GLN A 140 16.69 4.94 -2.76
C GLN A 140 17.41 5.95 -1.88
N GLU A 141 17.76 7.13 -2.41
CA GLU A 141 18.42 8.20 -1.65
C GLU A 141 17.60 8.62 -0.43
N ARG A 142 16.28 8.71 -0.58
CA ARG A 142 15.38 9.07 0.50
C ARG A 142 15.29 7.99 1.58
N LEU A 143 15.20 6.72 1.18
CA LEU A 143 15.21 5.58 2.10
C LEU A 143 16.56 5.47 2.83
N GLU A 144 17.67 5.68 2.13
CA GLU A 144 19.01 5.71 2.72
C GLU A 144 19.22 6.88 3.68
N TRP A 145 18.57 8.03 3.43
CA TRP A 145 18.56 9.13 4.40
C TRP A 145 17.85 8.73 5.69
N TRP A 146 16.71 8.06 5.57
CA TRP A 146 15.87 7.65 6.70
C TRP A 146 16.57 6.69 7.64
N VAL A 147 17.37 5.76 7.14
CA VAL A 147 18.01 4.71 7.96
C VAL A 147 19.38 5.11 8.53
N ARG A 148 19.79 6.37 8.37
CA ARG A 148 21.04 6.87 8.97
C ARG A 148 20.90 6.97 10.49
N PRO A 149 21.97 6.75 11.28
CA PRO A 149 21.90 6.82 12.74
C PRO A 149 21.29 8.12 13.28
N GLU A 150 21.59 9.24 12.63
CA GLU A 150 21.09 10.58 12.95
C GLU A 150 19.63 10.87 12.52
N ASN A 151 19.01 10.03 11.69
CA ASN A 151 17.65 10.25 11.15
C ASN A 151 16.66 9.10 11.43
N GLN A 152 17.16 7.93 11.82
CA GLN A 152 16.35 6.71 11.95
C GLN A 152 15.30 6.79 13.06
N GLU A 153 15.51 7.61 14.08
CA GLU A 153 14.56 7.77 15.18
C GLU A 153 13.46 8.77 14.84
N TYR A 154 12.20 8.36 15.02
CA TYR A 154 11.05 9.24 14.85
C TYR A 154 9.93 8.93 15.84
N LEU A 155 9.09 9.93 16.11
CA LEU A 155 7.91 9.77 16.95
C LEU A 155 6.78 9.17 16.14
N TYR A 156 6.27 8.02 16.57
CA TYR A 156 5.21 7.35 15.86
C TYR A 156 3.87 8.07 16.04
N ASP A 157 3.20 8.34 14.91
CA ASP A 157 1.85 8.86 14.84
C ASP A 157 0.98 7.93 13.96
N TYR A 158 -0.12 7.45 14.55
CA TYR A 158 -1.03 6.50 13.90
C TYR A 158 -1.65 7.01 12.60
N TYR A 159 -1.77 8.32 12.41
CA TYR A 159 -2.39 8.93 11.24
C TYR A 159 -1.37 9.61 10.33
N TYR A 160 -0.33 10.19 10.90
CA TYR A 160 0.57 11.08 10.16
C TYR A 160 1.98 10.51 9.95
N GLN A 161 2.45 9.59 10.80
CA GLN A 161 3.83 9.11 10.76
C GLN A 161 3.98 7.68 11.27
N ASN A 162 3.79 6.73 10.36
CA ASN A 162 3.87 5.30 10.58
C ASN A 162 4.43 4.60 9.33
N CYS A 163 4.59 3.28 9.38
CA CYS A 163 5.13 2.52 8.25
C CYS A 163 4.38 2.77 6.94
N SER A 164 3.05 2.89 6.95
CA SER A 164 2.29 3.09 5.71
C SER A 164 2.40 4.52 5.18
N THR A 165 2.35 5.52 6.07
CA THR A 165 2.46 6.93 5.66
C THR A 165 3.86 7.30 5.22
N ILE A 166 4.90 6.79 5.89
CA ILE A 166 6.29 7.00 5.46
C ILE A 166 6.50 6.39 4.07
N ILE A 167 6.05 5.16 3.83
CA ILE A 167 6.17 4.52 2.51
C ILE A 167 5.40 5.28 1.43
N ARG A 168 4.17 5.74 1.74
CA ARG A 168 3.39 6.62 0.84
C ARG A 168 4.17 7.89 0.49
N ASP A 169 4.71 8.57 1.49
CA ASP A 169 5.37 9.86 1.30
C ASP A 169 6.69 9.72 0.54
N VAL A 170 7.48 8.68 0.84
CA VAL A 170 8.69 8.33 0.07
C VAL A 170 8.36 8.07 -1.40
N LEU A 171 7.29 7.34 -1.67
CA LEU A 171 6.84 7.07 -3.04
C LEU A 171 6.39 8.35 -3.75
N ASP A 172 5.58 9.17 -3.09
CA ASP A 172 5.08 10.44 -3.64
C ASP A 172 6.22 11.41 -3.95
N GLU A 173 7.18 11.57 -3.02
CA GLU A 173 8.38 12.38 -3.23
C GLU A 173 9.20 11.86 -4.44
N ALA A 174 9.36 10.54 -4.57
CA ALA A 174 10.11 9.93 -5.65
C ALA A 174 9.48 10.16 -7.04
N ILE A 175 8.15 10.23 -7.14
CA ILE A 175 7.42 10.55 -8.38
C ILE A 175 7.04 12.02 -8.50
N GLY A 176 7.58 12.89 -7.64
CA GLY A 176 7.41 14.34 -7.75
C GLY A 176 6.02 14.86 -7.37
N GLY A 177 5.31 14.19 -6.45
CA GLY A 177 4.02 14.65 -5.92
C GLY A 177 2.80 14.10 -6.66
N ALA A 178 2.99 13.26 -7.67
CA ALA A 178 1.90 12.79 -8.53
C ALA A 178 0.86 11.93 -7.79
N LEU A 179 1.24 11.20 -6.73
CA LEU A 179 0.30 10.41 -5.93
C LEU A 179 -0.63 11.33 -5.15
N ARG A 180 -0.07 12.39 -4.56
CA ARG A 180 -0.82 13.40 -3.84
C ARG A 180 -1.75 14.19 -4.77
N GLU A 181 -1.26 14.66 -5.93
CA GLU A 181 -2.10 15.33 -6.93
C GLU A 181 -3.29 14.47 -7.39
N ALA A 182 -3.07 13.16 -7.55
CA ALA A 182 -4.11 12.21 -7.95
C ALA A 182 -5.12 11.86 -6.85
N THR A 183 -4.84 12.17 -5.58
CA THR A 183 -5.66 11.79 -4.42
C THR A 183 -6.29 12.98 -3.69
N GLU A 184 -5.70 14.18 -3.75
CA GLU A 184 -6.22 15.39 -3.12
C GLU A 184 -7.59 15.81 -3.69
N ASN A 185 -7.86 15.56 -4.98
CA ASN A 185 -9.15 15.85 -5.60
C ASN A 185 -10.19 14.73 -5.42
N THR A 186 -9.82 13.66 -4.72
CA THR A 186 -10.60 12.43 -4.60
C THR A 186 -11.13 12.25 -3.19
N MET A 187 -11.25 13.33 -2.40
CA MET A 187 -12.03 13.34 -1.16
C MET A 187 -13.41 12.76 -1.44
N THR A 188 -13.56 11.47 -1.16
CA THR A 188 -14.85 10.79 -1.16
C THR A 188 -15.74 11.49 -0.13
N PRO A 189 -16.99 11.82 -0.48
CA PRO A 189 -17.92 12.51 0.41
C PRO A 189 -18.17 11.77 1.72
#